data_AF-A0A920DFH3-F1
#
_entry.id   AF-A0A920DFH3-F1
#
_cell.length_a   1.000
_cell.length_b   1.000
_cell.length_c   1.000
_cell.angle_alpha   90.00
_cell.angle_beta   90.00
_cell.angle_gamma   90.00
#
_symmetry.space_group_name_H-M   'P 1'
#
loop_
_entity.id
_entity.type
_entity.pdbx_description
1 polymer ?
#
loop_
_entity_poly.entity_id
_entity_poly.type
_entity_poly.pdbx_seq_one_letter_code
_entity_poly.pdbx_strand_id
1 'polypeptide(L)'
;MKHHPDLFDARTLQNDTRLLFKLKLLLGTVCAYGGEIPLSKSELAKRMKTSGYRINVLLQKLVCEGIVHSDDNGKLFFNKFIFIQEKESTNKEDLYSKNFNFFNSDEFLSEERNVQRLVLHYVGKELVYIPGNFRWGYISDLYGPLGLLNIRTRKEALRILEKASKYLKMKIYKDNFQVLSVHQEWLDMGEVYSEGAELWVLKQLKKHRFCCDFLSRKAVWQIAKVMEDYYAKFGYEYATEIFDTALFNIQKDKMRSHHFFKMIYKEENEFTVNEEKNELDEISAYFRAVMESAEINYAVQLSIDLEGINNKKKAAESNLFEDGKLSQKNNEIVEEASKQRESIISRLNHIHYCWLSRVHQDPEWFIQNYYRIKSLPAPILEIKQEIERLIAAKNKKDRRYAI
;
A
#
# COMPACT_ATOMS: atom_id res chain seq x y z
N MET A 1 -0.39 4.02 -24.40
CA MET A 1 0.68 3.01 -24.31
C MET A 1 0.18 1.92 -23.36
N LYS A 2 -0.37 0.82 -23.91
CA LYS A 2 0.25 -0.52 -24.08
C LYS A 2 0.63 -1.23 -22.74
N HIS A 3 -0.33 -2.05 -22.31
CA HIS A 3 -0.28 -3.35 -21.61
C HIS A 3 0.27 -3.48 -20.17
N HIS A 4 -0.53 -4.18 -19.36
CA HIS A 4 -0.31 -4.61 -17.98
C HIS A 4 0.50 -5.92 -17.94
N PRO A 5 1.71 -5.99 -17.34
CA PRO A 5 2.38 -7.26 -17.08
C PRO A 5 2.01 -7.74 -15.68
N ASP A 6 1.07 -8.68 -15.58
CA ASP A 6 0.75 -9.31 -14.30
C ASP A 6 1.98 -10.07 -13.77
N LEU A 7 2.29 -9.88 -12.48
CA LEU A 7 3.42 -10.50 -11.78
C LEU A 7 3.47 -12.02 -11.95
N PHE A 8 2.29 -12.64 -12.00
CA PHE A 8 2.12 -14.09 -12.02
C PHE A 8 1.53 -14.61 -13.32
N ASP A 9 1.60 -13.83 -14.41
CA ASP A 9 1.29 -14.40 -15.72
C ASP A 9 2.25 -15.55 -16.04
N ALA A 10 1.72 -16.74 -16.29
CA ALA A 10 2.52 -17.90 -16.63
C ALA A 10 3.45 -17.64 -17.84
N ARG A 11 3.07 -16.73 -18.75
CA ARG A 11 3.90 -16.31 -19.89
C ARG A 11 5.13 -15.51 -19.46
N THR A 12 5.00 -14.61 -18.48
CA THR A 12 6.13 -13.81 -17.98
C THR A 12 7.07 -14.63 -17.11
N LEU A 13 6.55 -15.68 -16.45
CA LEU A 13 7.35 -16.60 -15.64
C LEU A 13 8.18 -17.60 -16.47
N GLN A 14 8.04 -17.62 -17.81
CA GLN A 14 8.65 -18.64 -18.69
C GLN A 14 10.17 -18.77 -18.54
N ASN A 15 10.88 -17.67 -18.32
CA ASN A 15 12.34 -17.62 -18.22
C ASN A 15 12.83 -17.51 -16.77
N ASP A 16 11.97 -17.75 -15.79
CA ASP A 16 12.33 -17.62 -14.39
C ASP A 16 13.14 -18.80 -13.88
N THR A 17 14.31 -18.49 -13.33
CA THR A 17 15.09 -19.42 -12.52
C THR A 17 14.41 -19.58 -11.16
N ARG A 18 14.66 -20.69 -10.46
CA ARG A 18 14.16 -20.90 -9.09
C ARG A 18 14.48 -19.72 -8.17
N LEU A 19 15.65 -19.10 -8.35
CA LEU A 19 16.08 -17.96 -7.55
C LEU A 19 15.31 -16.68 -7.90
N LEU A 20 15.04 -16.44 -9.19
CA LEU A 20 14.21 -15.31 -9.64
C LEU A 20 12.76 -15.46 -9.15
N PHE A 21 12.23 -16.68 -9.21
CA PHE A 21 10.91 -17.01 -8.72
C PHE A 21 10.79 -16.76 -7.21
N LYS A 22 11.76 -17.25 -6.42
CA LYS A 22 11.86 -16.96 -4.99
C LYS A 22 11.99 -15.46 -4.71
N LEU A 23 12.71 -14.72 -5.56
CA LEU A 23 12.82 -13.27 -5.41
C LEU A 23 11.49 -12.58 -5.69
N LYS A 24 10.75 -12.95 -6.75
CA LYS A 24 9.41 -12.41 -7.04
C LYS A 24 8.44 -12.66 -5.87
N LEU A 25 8.45 -13.88 -5.30
CA LEU A 25 7.67 -14.20 -4.11
C LEU A 25 8.10 -13.38 -2.88
N LEU A 26 9.41 -13.31 -2.61
CA LEU A 26 9.94 -12.52 -1.50
C LEU A 26 9.56 -11.05 -1.66
N LEU A 27 9.76 -10.47 -2.84
CA LEU A 27 9.41 -9.08 -3.12
C LEU A 27 7.91 -8.86 -2.95
N GLY A 28 7.06 -9.77 -3.38
CA GLY A 28 5.61 -9.74 -3.14
C GLY A 28 5.21 -9.91 -1.66
N THR A 29 6.07 -10.50 -0.83
CA THR A 29 5.87 -10.62 0.63
C THR A 29 6.36 -9.40 1.39
N VAL A 30 7.53 -8.87 0.99
CA VAL A 30 8.21 -7.81 1.71
C VAL A 30 7.84 -6.43 1.20
N CYS A 31 7.20 -6.31 0.04
CA CYS A 31 6.72 -5.03 -0.43
C CYS A 31 5.66 -4.51 0.55
N ALA A 32 5.89 -3.29 1.02
CA ALA A 32 4.92 -2.49 1.72
C ALA A 32 3.90 -1.94 0.72
N TYR A 33 2.84 -1.33 1.26
CA TYR A 33 1.78 -0.73 0.47
C TYR A 33 2.34 0.25 -0.58
N GLY A 34 1.90 0.10 -1.83
CA GLY A 34 2.45 0.84 -2.98
C GLY A 34 3.63 0.25 -3.68
N GLY A 35 4.04 -0.93 -3.23
CA GLY A 35 5.11 -1.69 -3.84
C GLY A 35 6.48 -1.32 -3.31
N GLU A 36 6.62 -0.31 -2.45
CA GLU A 36 7.90 -0.02 -1.83
C GLU A 36 8.47 -1.27 -1.16
N ILE A 37 9.73 -1.57 -1.44
CA ILE A 37 10.45 -2.65 -0.79
C ILE A 37 11.29 -2.00 0.32
N PRO A 38 10.89 -2.12 1.61
CA PRO A 38 11.57 -1.48 2.73
C PRO A 38 12.90 -2.16 3.07
N LEU A 39 13.27 -3.21 2.32
CA LEU A 39 14.52 -3.92 2.44
C LEU A 39 15.56 -3.37 1.47
N SER A 40 16.75 -3.11 1.99
CA SER A 40 17.93 -2.86 1.18
C SER A 40 18.34 -4.10 0.38
N LYS A 41 19.14 -3.89 -0.67
CA LYS A 41 19.67 -4.97 -1.51
C LYS A 41 20.50 -6.00 -0.73
N SER A 42 21.19 -5.57 0.34
CA SER A 42 21.95 -6.46 1.22
C SER A 42 21.05 -7.33 2.09
N GLU A 43 19.94 -6.77 2.59
CA GLU A 43 18.92 -7.52 3.35
C GLU A 43 18.22 -8.55 2.47
N LEU A 44 17.88 -8.18 1.23
CA LEU A 44 17.35 -9.12 0.23
C LEU A 44 18.32 -10.27 -0.03
N ALA A 45 19.62 -9.98 -0.19
CA ALA A 45 20.65 -10.98 -0.43
C ALA A 45 20.75 -11.98 0.74
N LYS A 46 20.70 -11.48 1.99
CA LYS A 46 20.74 -12.30 3.20
C LYS A 46 19.55 -13.25 3.28
N ARG A 47 18.33 -12.77 3.01
CA ARG A 47 17.10 -13.58 3.04
C ARG A 47 17.04 -14.62 1.93
N MET A 48 17.48 -14.22 0.74
CA MET A 48 17.59 -15.12 -0.41
C MET A 48 18.76 -16.10 -0.30
N LYS A 49 19.59 -15.98 0.74
CA LYS A 49 20.82 -16.76 0.97
C LYS A 49 21.71 -16.75 -0.27
N THR A 50 21.95 -15.56 -0.83
CA THR A 50 22.70 -15.36 -2.07
C THR A 50 23.56 -14.10 -2.02
N SER A 51 24.38 -13.83 -3.04
CA SER A 51 25.25 -12.65 -3.08
C SER A 51 24.50 -11.39 -3.53
N GLY A 52 24.95 -10.23 -3.04
CA GLY A 52 24.40 -8.93 -3.45
C GLY A 52 24.51 -8.68 -4.97
N TYR A 53 25.60 -9.14 -5.59
CA TYR A 53 25.76 -9.10 -7.06
C TYR A 53 24.63 -9.87 -7.76
N ARG A 54 24.31 -11.08 -7.29
CA ARG A 54 23.26 -11.91 -7.89
C ARG A 54 21.87 -11.30 -7.70
N ILE A 55 21.61 -10.67 -6.56
CA ILE A 55 20.39 -9.87 -6.35
C ILE A 55 20.32 -8.70 -7.34
N ASN A 56 21.41 -7.95 -7.54
CA ASN A 56 21.42 -6.84 -8.49
C ASN A 56 21.07 -7.29 -9.92
N VAL A 57 21.66 -8.39 -10.39
CA VAL A 57 21.35 -8.94 -11.73
C VAL A 57 19.88 -9.35 -11.84
N LEU A 58 19.34 -9.99 -10.81
CA LEU A 58 17.93 -10.39 -10.80
C LEU A 58 16.99 -9.18 -10.76
N LEU A 59 17.31 -8.16 -9.95
CA LEU A 59 16.53 -6.92 -9.90
C LEU A 59 16.58 -6.17 -11.22
N GLN A 60 17.74 -6.09 -11.89
CA GLN A 60 17.84 -5.49 -13.23
C GLN A 60 16.93 -6.20 -14.24
N LYS A 61 16.88 -7.54 -14.20
CA LYS A 61 15.95 -8.30 -15.02
C LYS A 61 14.49 -7.94 -14.71
N LEU A 62 14.13 -7.82 -13.44
CA LEU A 62 12.79 -7.38 -13.03
C LEU A 62 12.48 -5.93 -13.44
N VAL A 63 13.49 -5.04 -13.47
CA VAL A 63 13.35 -3.68 -14.00
C VAL A 63 13.04 -3.71 -15.50
N CYS A 64 13.78 -4.51 -16.27
CA CYS A 64 13.52 -4.69 -17.71
C CYS A 64 12.14 -5.30 -17.98
N GLU A 65 11.66 -6.18 -17.10
CA GLU A 65 10.30 -6.74 -17.15
C GLU A 65 9.21 -5.75 -16.70
N GLY A 66 9.59 -4.57 -16.20
CA GLY A 66 8.66 -3.57 -15.67
C GLY A 66 8.02 -3.98 -14.35
N ILE A 67 8.56 -4.99 -13.66
CA ILE A 67 8.03 -5.54 -12.40
C ILE A 67 8.53 -4.75 -11.18
N VAL A 68 9.73 -4.17 -11.25
CA VAL A 68 10.25 -3.27 -10.21
C VAL A 68 10.83 -2.00 -10.84
N HIS A 69 10.84 -0.91 -10.10
CA HIS A 69 11.60 0.29 -10.43
C HIS A 69 12.42 0.76 -9.22
N SER A 70 13.30 1.72 -9.43
CA SER A 70 13.96 2.44 -8.34
C SER A 70 13.69 3.93 -8.47
N ASP A 71 13.50 4.61 -7.35
CA ASP A 71 13.48 6.07 -7.33
C ASP A 71 14.90 6.65 -7.45
N ASP A 72 14.99 7.98 -7.52
CA ASP A 72 16.25 8.72 -7.60
C ASP A 72 17.15 8.52 -6.37
N ASN A 73 16.58 8.05 -5.25
CA ASN A 73 17.30 7.73 -4.02
C ASN A 73 17.74 6.26 -3.95
N GLY A 74 17.54 5.49 -5.02
CA GLY A 74 17.91 4.07 -5.12
C GLY A 74 17.01 3.13 -4.31
N LYS A 75 15.85 3.62 -3.86
CA LYS A 75 14.84 2.84 -3.15
C LYS A 75 14.07 1.99 -4.15
N LEU A 76 13.86 0.71 -3.81
CA LEU A 76 13.19 -0.23 -4.70
C LEU A 76 11.68 -0.16 -4.52
N PHE A 77 10.99 -0.15 -5.64
CA PHE A 77 9.54 -0.21 -5.70
C PHE A 77 9.15 -1.36 -6.62
N PHE A 78 8.13 -2.08 -6.20
CA PHE A 78 7.47 -3.12 -6.92
C PHE A 78 6.35 -2.46 -7.72
N ASN A 79 6.49 -2.47 -9.05
CA ASN A 79 5.54 -1.81 -9.93
C ASN A 79 4.17 -2.48 -9.77
N LYS A 80 3.20 -1.65 -9.36
CA LYS A 80 1.78 -1.97 -9.22
C LYS A 80 1.47 -2.87 -8.02
N PHE A 81 1.12 -2.20 -6.92
CA PHE A 81 0.26 -2.80 -5.92
C PHE A 81 -1.17 -2.72 -6.41
N ILE A 82 -1.89 -3.80 -6.22
CA ILE A 82 -3.31 -3.84 -6.50
C ILE A 82 -4.04 -4.01 -5.16
N PHE A 83 -5.04 -3.18 -4.89
CA PHE A 83 -5.81 -3.21 -3.63
C PHE A 83 -7.20 -3.79 -3.87
N ILE A 84 -7.63 -4.72 -3.01
CA ILE A 84 -9.06 -5.09 -2.95
C ILE A 84 -9.74 -4.05 -2.06
N GLN A 85 -10.66 -3.28 -2.63
CA GLN A 85 -11.62 -2.51 -1.82
C GLN A 85 -12.70 -3.48 -1.34
N GLU A 86 -12.80 -3.69 -0.02
CA GLU A 86 -13.78 -4.61 0.60
C GLU A 86 -15.26 -4.22 0.38
N LYS A 87 -15.53 -3.06 -0.23
CA LYS A 87 -16.87 -2.62 -0.61
C LYS A 87 -16.98 -2.51 -2.12
N GLU A 88 -17.48 -3.56 -2.76
CA GLU A 88 -17.75 -3.55 -4.19
C GLU A 88 -18.84 -2.53 -4.56
N SER A 89 -18.51 -1.62 -5.48
CA SER A 89 -19.26 -1.42 -6.72
C SER A 89 -18.58 -0.33 -7.54
N THR A 90 -17.61 -0.69 -8.39
CA THR A 90 -17.31 0.04 -9.64
C THR A 90 -16.31 -0.74 -10.50
N ASN A 91 -16.46 -0.57 -11.81
CA ASN A 91 -15.83 -1.37 -12.85
C ASN A 91 -14.30 -1.38 -12.77
N LYS A 92 -13.78 -2.59 -12.51
CA LYS A 92 -12.41 -3.08 -12.73
C LYS A 92 -11.42 -2.06 -13.29
N GLU A 93 -10.55 -1.55 -12.42
CA GLU A 93 -9.11 -1.64 -12.66
C GLU A 93 -8.45 -2.11 -11.36
N ASP A 94 -7.75 -3.23 -11.52
CA ASP A 94 -6.83 -3.88 -10.59
C ASP A 94 -7.46 -4.50 -9.31
N LEU A 95 -7.53 -5.84 -9.27
CA LEU A 95 -7.77 -6.69 -8.08
C LEU A 95 -6.49 -7.38 -7.53
N TYR A 96 -6.30 -7.41 -6.20
CA TYR A 96 -5.09 -7.94 -5.53
C TYR A 96 -4.94 -9.45 -5.72
N SER A 97 -3.71 -9.93 -5.90
CA SER A 97 -3.36 -11.34 -5.69
C SER A 97 -3.00 -11.58 -4.23
N LYS A 98 -3.87 -12.22 -3.46
CA LYS A 98 -3.50 -12.72 -2.13
C LYS A 98 -2.30 -13.66 -2.25
N ASN A 99 -1.19 -13.29 -1.59
CA ASN A 99 -0.04 -14.16 -1.43
C ASN A 99 -0.37 -15.14 -0.30
N PHE A 100 -0.59 -16.41 -0.61
CA PHE A 100 -0.94 -17.41 0.39
C PHE A 100 0.31 -18.10 0.95
N ASN A 101 0.27 -18.47 2.24
CA ASN A 101 1.40 -19.10 2.92
C ASN A 101 1.88 -20.37 2.20
N PHE A 102 0.97 -21.10 1.55
CA PHE A 102 1.32 -22.32 0.82
C PHE A 102 2.26 -22.07 -0.37
N PHE A 103 2.32 -20.87 -0.96
CA PHE A 103 3.28 -20.56 -2.03
C PHE A 103 4.74 -20.65 -1.56
N ASN A 104 4.97 -20.50 -0.25
CA ASN A 104 6.28 -20.62 0.37
C ASN A 104 6.54 -22.00 0.99
N SER A 105 5.58 -22.93 0.91
CA SER A 105 5.78 -24.29 1.40
C SER A 105 6.85 -25.02 0.59
N ASP A 106 7.67 -25.84 1.25
CA ASP A 106 8.65 -26.69 0.56
C ASP A 106 7.97 -27.61 -0.46
N GLU A 107 6.77 -28.06 -0.13
CA GLU A 107 5.91 -28.86 -1.00
C GLU A 107 5.65 -28.15 -2.33
N PHE A 108 5.07 -26.94 -2.32
CA PHE A 108 4.82 -26.18 -3.55
C PHE A 108 6.12 -25.79 -4.28
N LEU A 109 7.15 -25.38 -3.54
CA LEU A 109 8.44 -24.99 -4.11
C LEU A 109 9.23 -26.16 -4.73
N SER A 110 8.86 -27.40 -4.43
CA SER A 110 9.44 -28.62 -5.00
C SER A 110 8.75 -29.08 -6.29
N GLU A 111 7.55 -28.57 -6.59
CA GLU A 111 6.79 -28.92 -7.78
C GLU A 111 7.49 -28.53 -9.10
N GLU A 112 7.04 -29.13 -10.21
CA GLU A 112 7.52 -28.76 -11.53
C GLU A 112 7.19 -27.29 -11.83
N ARG A 113 8.12 -26.56 -12.49
CA ARG A 113 7.95 -25.12 -12.75
C ARG A 113 6.64 -24.78 -13.47
N ASN A 114 6.21 -25.60 -14.41
CA ASN A 114 4.97 -25.33 -15.14
C ASN A 114 3.72 -25.54 -14.28
N VAL A 115 3.78 -26.40 -13.25
CA VAL A 115 2.72 -26.54 -12.24
C VAL A 115 2.66 -25.29 -11.37
N GLN A 116 3.81 -24.84 -10.86
CA GLN A 116 3.91 -23.60 -10.06
C GLN A 116 3.36 -22.39 -10.82
N ARG A 117 3.73 -22.24 -12.09
CA ARG A 117 3.25 -21.16 -12.97
C ARG A 117 1.76 -21.19 -13.19
N LEU A 118 1.19 -22.36 -13.44
CA LEU A 118 -0.23 -22.51 -13.67
C LEU A 118 -1.04 -22.14 -12.43
N VAL A 119 -0.62 -22.64 -11.26
CA VAL A 119 -1.27 -22.32 -9.98
C VAL A 119 -1.20 -20.83 -9.69
N LEU A 120 -0.02 -20.21 -9.81
CA LEU A 120 0.13 -18.76 -9.61
C LEU A 120 -0.64 -17.92 -10.62
N HIS A 121 -0.75 -18.35 -11.87
CA HIS A 121 -1.57 -17.66 -12.86
C HIS A 121 -3.05 -17.63 -12.44
N TYR A 122 -3.60 -18.78 -12.03
CA TYR A 122 -5.01 -18.81 -11.65
C TYR A 122 -5.29 -18.14 -10.31
N VAL A 123 -4.40 -18.29 -9.32
CA VAL A 123 -4.59 -17.67 -8.02
C VAL A 123 -4.24 -16.19 -8.04
N GLY A 124 -3.16 -15.81 -8.75
CA GLY A 124 -2.61 -14.46 -8.72
C GLY A 124 -3.02 -13.54 -9.86
N LYS A 125 -3.45 -14.06 -11.01
CA LYS A 125 -3.96 -13.23 -12.12
C LYS A 125 -5.46 -13.39 -12.30
N GLU A 126 -5.93 -14.62 -12.35
CA GLU A 126 -7.36 -14.89 -12.57
C GLU A 126 -8.19 -14.85 -11.29
N LEU A 127 -7.54 -14.80 -10.12
CA LEU A 127 -8.11 -14.62 -8.79
C LEU A 127 -9.22 -15.62 -8.44
N VAL A 128 -9.04 -16.88 -8.81
CA VAL A 128 -10.06 -17.95 -8.62
C VAL A 128 -10.34 -18.27 -7.14
N TYR A 129 -9.57 -17.75 -6.19
CA TYR A 129 -9.85 -17.90 -4.76
C TYR A 129 -11.00 -17.00 -4.29
N ILE A 130 -11.39 -15.98 -5.06
CA ILE A 130 -12.51 -15.10 -4.72
C ILE A 130 -13.82 -15.89 -4.92
N PRO A 131 -14.73 -15.92 -3.92
CA PRO A 131 -16.01 -16.61 -4.06
C PRO A 131 -16.76 -16.19 -5.33
N GLY A 132 -17.24 -17.18 -6.09
CA GLY A 132 -17.97 -16.94 -7.35
C GLY A 132 -17.10 -16.76 -8.60
N ASN A 133 -15.78 -16.62 -8.45
CA ASN A 133 -14.87 -16.45 -9.57
C ASN A 133 -14.34 -17.82 -10.06
N PHE A 134 -14.75 -18.24 -11.26
CA PHE A 134 -14.24 -19.44 -11.92
C PHE A 134 -13.71 -19.13 -13.33
N ARG A 135 -12.90 -20.04 -13.87
CA ARG A 135 -12.33 -19.90 -15.22
C ARG A 135 -12.44 -21.18 -16.04
N TRP A 136 -12.74 -20.99 -17.31
CA TRP A 136 -12.67 -22.03 -18.34
C TRP A 136 -11.41 -21.83 -19.19
N GLY A 137 -10.82 -22.92 -19.65
CA GLY A 137 -9.72 -22.89 -20.62
C GLY A 137 -9.73 -24.11 -21.53
N TYR A 138 -9.20 -23.95 -22.74
CA TYR A 138 -8.94 -25.07 -23.64
C TYR A 138 -7.58 -25.69 -23.32
N ILE A 139 -7.46 -27.01 -23.40
CA ILE A 139 -6.19 -27.69 -23.17
C ILE A 139 -5.17 -27.29 -24.24
N SER A 140 -5.62 -27.00 -25.46
CA SER A 140 -4.79 -26.44 -26.55
C SER A 140 -4.11 -25.13 -26.18
N ASP A 141 -4.73 -24.32 -25.32
CA ASP A 141 -4.19 -23.01 -24.95
C ASP A 141 -3.03 -23.13 -23.98
N LEU A 142 -2.77 -24.32 -23.42
CA LEU A 142 -1.67 -24.55 -22.50
C LEU A 142 -0.35 -24.87 -23.21
N TYR A 143 -0.37 -25.37 -24.44
CA TYR A 143 0.81 -25.91 -25.13
C TYR A 143 1.00 -25.35 -26.54
N GLY A 144 2.21 -25.50 -27.07
CA GLY A 144 2.57 -25.01 -28.40
C GLY A 144 3.18 -23.60 -28.38
N PRO A 145 3.46 -23.02 -29.56
CA PRO A 145 4.23 -21.77 -29.67
C PRO A 145 3.57 -20.55 -29.01
N LEU A 146 2.24 -20.56 -28.91
CA LEU A 146 1.44 -19.51 -28.30
C LEU A 146 0.78 -19.96 -26.98
N GLY A 147 1.14 -21.15 -26.49
CA GLY A 147 0.59 -21.71 -25.28
C GLY A 147 0.93 -20.90 -24.04
N LEU A 148 0.05 -20.95 -23.05
CA LEU A 148 0.25 -20.33 -21.73
C LEU A 148 1.50 -20.89 -21.02
N LEU A 149 1.84 -22.16 -21.28
CA LEU A 149 2.99 -22.84 -20.69
C LEU A 149 3.99 -23.23 -21.78
N ASN A 150 5.27 -23.28 -21.40
CA ASN A 150 6.34 -23.72 -22.29
C ASN A 150 6.41 -25.26 -22.32
N ILE A 151 5.45 -25.86 -23.00
CA ILE A 151 5.31 -27.30 -23.22
C ILE A 151 4.85 -27.55 -24.65
N ARG A 152 5.16 -28.72 -25.19
CA ARG A 152 5.00 -29.01 -26.62
C ARG A 152 3.81 -29.91 -26.92
N THR A 153 3.32 -30.65 -25.92
CA THR A 153 2.34 -31.71 -26.14
C THR A 153 1.13 -31.61 -25.23
N ARG A 154 -0.01 -32.09 -25.73
CA ARG A 154 -1.24 -32.29 -24.94
C ARG A 154 -1.01 -33.20 -23.73
N LYS A 155 -0.17 -34.22 -23.86
CA LYS A 155 0.14 -35.16 -22.76
C LYS A 155 0.82 -34.46 -21.59
N GLU A 156 1.76 -33.56 -21.87
CA GLU A 156 2.40 -32.73 -20.85
C GLU A 156 1.39 -31.78 -20.19
N ALA A 157 0.50 -31.17 -20.99
CA ALA A 157 -0.54 -30.27 -20.47
C ALA A 157 -1.48 -30.98 -19.50
N LEU A 158 -1.95 -32.18 -19.85
CA LEU A 158 -2.78 -33.01 -18.97
C LEU A 158 -2.06 -33.35 -17.66
N ARG A 159 -0.80 -33.78 -17.73
CA ARG A 159 0.00 -34.09 -16.54
C ARG A 159 0.16 -32.88 -15.61
N ILE A 160 0.34 -31.68 -16.17
CA ILE A 160 0.46 -30.45 -15.38
C ILE A 160 -0.88 -30.10 -14.74
N LEU A 161 -2.00 -30.22 -15.46
CA LEU A 161 -3.34 -30.00 -14.91
C LEU A 161 -3.66 -30.98 -13.77
N GLU A 162 -3.32 -32.25 -13.94
CA GLU A 162 -3.48 -33.28 -12.89
C GLU A 162 -2.68 -32.92 -11.63
N LYS A 163 -1.41 -32.52 -11.78
CA LYS A 163 -0.59 -32.08 -10.64
C LYS A 163 -1.12 -30.78 -10.01
N ALA A 164 -1.57 -29.83 -10.80
CA ALA A 164 -2.14 -28.58 -10.30
C ALA A 164 -3.47 -28.78 -9.56
N SER A 165 -4.21 -29.86 -9.84
CA SER A 165 -5.45 -30.22 -9.15
C SER A 165 -5.27 -30.53 -7.66
N LYS A 166 -4.03 -30.73 -7.21
CA LYS A 166 -3.66 -30.78 -5.80
C LYS A 166 -3.92 -29.45 -5.09
N TYR A 167 -3.67 -28.32 -5.76
CA TYR A 167 -3.82 -26.97 -5.19
C TYR A 167 -5.15 -26.33 -5.59
N LEU A 168 -5.59 -26.59 -6.82
CA LEU A 168 -6.78 -26.01 -7.40
C LEU A 168 -7.92 -27.03 -7.45
N LYS A 169 -9.12 -26.61 -7.10
CA LYS A 169 -10.36 -27.35 -7.40
C LYS A 169 -10.62 -27.25 -8.91
N MET A 170 -10.32 -28.31 -9.64
CA MET A 170 -10.40 -28.33 -11.10
C MET A 170 -11.27 -29.48 -11.61
N LYS A 171 -11.88 -29.28 -12.78
CA LYS A 171 -12.51 -30.35 -13.58
C LYS A 171 -11.83 -30.40 -14.94
N ILE A 172 -11.26 -31.55 -15.29
CA ILE A 172 -10.58 -31.76 -16.57
C ILE A 172 -11.49 -32.58 -17.47
N TYR A 173 -11.77 -32.06 -18.66
CA TYR A 173 -12.56 -32.70 -19.70
C TYR A 173 -11.65 -33.12 -20.86
N LYS A 174 -12.24 -33.70 -21.91
CA LYS A 174 -11.49 -34.16 -23.10
C LYS A 174 -10.68 -33.03 -23.73
N ASP A 175 -11.29 -31.89 -23.99
CA ASP A 175 -10.66 -30.78 -24.72
C ASP A 175 -10.51 -29.50 -23.86
N ASN A 176 -11.20 -29.46 -22.72
CA ASN A 176 -11.33 -28.28 -21.88
C ASN A 176 -10.98 -28.60 -20.42
N PHE A 177 -10.77 -27.57 -19.63
CA PHE A 177 -10.74 -27.67 -18.19
C PHE A 177 -11.42 -26.47 -17.53
N GLN A 178 -11.89 -26.66 -16.31
CA GLN A 178 -12.52 -25.65 -15.49
C GLN A 178 -11.75 -25.54 -14.18
N VAL A 179 -11.35 -24.33 -13.82
CA VAL A 179 -10.76 -23.98 -12.51
C VAL A 179 -11.86 -23.30 -11.69
N LEU A 180 -12.29 -23.97 -10.63
CA LEU A 180 -13.41 -23.52 -9.80
C LEU A 180 -12.92 -22.61 -8.67
N SER A 181 -11.91 -23.06 -7.93
CA SER A 181 -11.29 -22.30 -6.85
C SER A 181 -9.99 -22.95 -6.39
N VAL A 182 -9.41 -22.47 -5.28
CA VAL A 182 -8.33 -23.12 -4.54
C VAL A 182 -8.94 -24.12 -3.55
N HIS A 183 -8.26 -25.23 -3.23
CA HIS A 183 -8.75 -26.11 -2.16
C HIS A 183 -8.70 -25.39 -0.81
N GLN A 184 -9.68 -25.70 0.05
CA GLN A 184 -9.86 -25.00 1.32
C GLN A 184 -8.63 -25.20 2.22
N GLU A 185 -8.05 -26.40 2.25
CA GLU A 185 -6.83 -26.71 3.02
C GLU A 185 -5.66 -25.73 2.76
N TRP A 186 -5.48 -25.27 1.51
CA TRP A 186 -4.43 -24.34 1.15
C TRP A 186 -4.80 -22.89 1.50
N LEU A 187 -6.08 -22.54 1.43
CA LEU A 187 -6.59 -21.25 1.90
C LEU A 187 -6.48 -21.14 3.42
N ASP A 188 -6.76 -22.23 4.14
CA ASP A 188 -6.71 -22.33 5.61
C ASP A 188 -5.29 -22.18 6.16
N MET A 189 -4.25 -22.46 5.35
CA MET A 189 -2.87 -22.09 5.70
C MET A 189 -2.69 -20.58 5.86
N GLY A 190 -3.66 -19.78 5.42
CA GLY A 190 -3.71 -18.35 5.61
C GLY A 190 -2.90 -17.57 4.59
N GLU A 191 -3.02 -16.26 4.68
CA GLU A 191 -2.30 -15.32 3.85
C GLU A 191 -0.91 -15.06 4.42
N VAL A 192 0.05 -14.83 3.52
CA VAL A 192 1.31 -14.20 3.87
C VAL A 192 0.99 -12.75 4.19
N TYR A 193 0.84 -12.48 5.48
CA TYR A 193 0.93 -11.16 6.06
C TYR A 193 2.06 -10.36 5.39
N SER A 194 1.76 -9.19 4.80
CA SER A 194 2.80 -8.32 4.22
C SER A 194 3.81 -7.95 5.30
N GLU A 195 4.96 -8.59 5.25
CA GLU A 195 6.05 -8.27 6.15
C GLU A 195 6.53 -6.84 5.91
N GLY A 196 6.35 -6.33 4.69
CA GLY A 196 6.60 -4.94 4.35
C GLY A 196 5.76 -3.96 5.16
N ALA A 197 4.47 -4.25 5.34
CA ALA A 197 3.57 -3.45 6.16
C ALA A 197 4.00 -3.44 7.64
N GLU A 198 4.34 -4.61 8.18
CA GLU A 198 4.84 -4.76 9.55
C GLU A 198 6.17 -4.00 9.73
N LEU A 199 7.10 -4.15 8.79
CA LEU A 199 8.39 -3.46 8.79
C LEU A 199 8.26 -1.95 8.66
N TRP A 200 7.34 -1.46 7.83
CA TRP A 200 7.06 -0.03 7.71
C TRP A 200 6.60 0.55 9.05
N VAL A 201 5.61 -0.10 9.68
CA VAL A 201 5.10 0.29 11.00
C VAL A 201 6.21 0.25 12.05
N LEU A 202 6.95 -0.85 12.15
CA LEU A 202 8.04 -0.99 13.11
C LEU A 202 9.14 0.04 12.90
N LYS A 203 9.49 0.37 11.64
CA LYS A 203 10.49 1.39 11.32
C LYS A 203 10.07 2.76 11.83
N GLN A 204 8.80 3.15 11.63
CA GLN A 204 8.31 4.43 12.12
C GLN A 204 8.16 4.45 13.65
N LEU A 205 7.64 3.38 14.25
CA LEU A 205 7.57 3.25 15.71
C LEU A 205 8.96 3.37 16.35
N LYS A 206 9.99 2.72 15.78
CA LYS A 206 11.38 2.85 16.24
C LYS A 206 11.91 4.28 16.09
N LYS A 207 11.65 4.93 14.95
CA LYS A 207 12.03 6.33 14.70
C LYS A 207 11.46 7.27 15.78
N HIS A 208 10.23 7.02 16.23
CA HIS A 208 9.55 7.76 17.30
C HIS A 208 9.76 7.18 18.71
N ARG A 209 10.77 6.33 18.90
CA ARG A 209 11.20 5.79 20.20
C ARG A 209 10.15 4.95 20.95
N PHE A 210 9.26 4.26 20.23
CA PHE A 210 8.42 3.22 20.82
C PHE A 210 9.26 1.96 21.11
N CYS A 211 8.96 1.27 22.22
CA CYS A 211 9.68 0.08 22.65
C CYS A 211 9.18 -1.15 21.88
N CYS A 212 9.63 -1.32 20.64
CA CYS A 212 9.08 -2.33 19.73
C CYS A 212 9.26 -3.79 20.21
N ASP A 213 10.20 -4.04 21.11
CA ASP A 213 10.45 -5.38 21.67
C ASP A 213 9.30 -5.88 22.57
N PHE A 214 8.45 -4.98 23.06
CA PHE A 214 7.29 -5.29 23.90
C PHE A 214 5.95 -5.18 23.15
N LEU A 215 5.98 -4.89 21.85
CA LEU A 215 4.77 -4.86 21.03
C LEU A 215 4.46 -6.26 20.52
N SER A 216 3.25 -6.74 20.78
CA SER A 216 2.78 -7.97 20.15
C SER A 216 2.63 -7.78 18.64
N ARG A 217 2.83 -8.86 17.90
CA ARG A 217 2.62 -8.87 16.44
C ARG A 217 1.19 -8.46 16.08
N LYS A 218 0.19 -8.94 16.85
CA LYS A 218 -1.23 -8.57 16.66
C LYS A 218 -1.47 -7.06 16.77
N ALA A 219 -0.86 -6.37 17.73
CA ALA A 219 -1.00 -4.92 17.87
C ALA A 219 -0.36 -4.15 16.70
N VAL A 220 0.84 -4.56 16.27
CA VAL A 220 1.52 -3.99 15.10
C VAL A 220 0.65 -4.15 13.85
N TRP A 221 -0.02 -5.29 13.69
CA TRP A 221 -0.92 -5.54 12.58
C TRP A 221 -2.16 -4.63 12.57
N GLN A 222 -2.71 -4.28 13.73
CA GLN A 222 -3.83 -3.34 13.79
C GLN A 222 -3.42 -1.93 13.36
N ILE A 223 -2.19 -1.52 13.68
CA ILE A 223 -1.62 -0.27 13.17
C ILE A 223 -1.38 -0.37 11.65
N ALA A 224 -0.83 -1.49 11.17
CA ALA A 224 -0.57 -1.73 9.75
C ALA A 224 -1.84 -1.65 8.90
N LYS A 225 -2.96 -2.22 9.37
CA LYS A 225 -4.27 -2.12 8.71
C LYS A 225 -4.76 -0.68 8.53
N VAL A 226 -4.53 0.18 9.51
CA VAL A 226 -4.88 1.61 9.37
C VAL A 226 -3.94 2.28 8.37
N MET A 227 -2.66 1.96 8.42
CA MET A 227 -1.66 2.50 7.49
C MET A 227 -1.90 2.06 6.04
N GLU A 228 -2.48 0.89 5.81
CA GLU A 228 -2.95 0.42 4.51
C GLU A 228 -3.99 1.35 3.88
N ASP A 229 -5.01 1.70 4.66
CA ASP A 229 -6.08 2.63 4.24
C ASP A 229 -5.52 4.02 3.95
N TYR A 230 -4.60 4.52 4.79
CA TYR A 230 -3.93 5.80 4.55
C TYR A 230 -3.02 5.79 3.33
N TYR A 231 -2.31 4.67 3.10
CA TYR A 231 -1.55 4.49 1.88
C TYR A 231 -2.47 4.57 0.66
N ALA A 232 -3.61 3.87 0.66
CA ALA A 232 -4.53 3.88 -0.47
C ALA A 232 -5.07 5.29 -0.78
N LYS A 233 -5.25 6.11 0.27
CA LYS A 233 -5.75 7.48 0.16
C LYS A 233 -4.69 8.49 -0.30
N PHE A 234 -3.47 8.38 0.21
CA PHE A 234 -2.45 9.44 0.08
C PHE A 234 -1.16 9.01 -0.62
N GLY A 235 -0.96 7.71 -0.86
CA GLY A 235 0.34 7.17 -1.27
C GLY A 235 1.34 7.11 -0.12
N TYR A 236 2.48 6.45 -0.36
CA TYR A 236 3.43 6.08 0.70
C TYR A 236 4.07 7.28 1.41
N GLU A 237 4.58 8.24 0.65
CA GLU A 237 5.32 9.38 1.19
C GLU A 237 4.44 10.19 2.14
N TYR A 238 3.27 10.61 1.67
CA TYR A 238 2.31 11.38 2.44
C TYR A 238 1.72 10.60 3.61
N ALA A 239 1.37 9.31 3.41
CA ALA A 239 0.90 8.48 4.51
C ALA A 239 1.98 8.35 5.61
N THR A 240 3.26 8.28 5.23
CA THR A 240 4.37 8.26 6.18
C THR A 240 4.51 9.59 6.94
N GLU A 241 4.36 10.73 6.27
CA GLU A 241 4.43 12.05 6.94
C GLU A 241 3.25 12.28 7.91
N ILE A 242 2.05 11.83 7.53
CA ILE A 242 0.88 11.85 8.42
C ILE A 242 1.11 10.91 9.61
N PHE A 243 1.68 9.72 9.37
CA PHE A 243 2.02 8.77 10.42
C PHE A 243 3.07 9.32 11.39
N ASP A 244 4.11 9.98 10.88
CA ASP A 244 5.09 10.68 11.70
C ASP A 244 4.42 11.72 12.60
N THR A 245 3.49 12.49 12.04
CA THR A 245 2.71 13.50 12.79
C THR A 245 1.83 12.84 13.84
N ALA A 246 1.19 11.71 13.54
CA ALA A 246 0.36 10.95 14.47
C ALA A 246 1.17 10.40 15.66
N LEU A 247 2.30 9.76 15.38
CA LEU A 247 3.19 9.23 16.42
C LEU A 247 3.77 10.34 17.30
N PHE A 248 4.15 11.47 16.70
CA PHE A 248 4.59 12.64 17.45
C PHE A 248 3.50 13.16 18.39
N ASN A 249 2.24 13.25 17.92
CA ASN A 249 1.11 13.69 18.75
C ASN A 249 0.85 12.74 19.93
N ILE A 250 0.93 11.43 19.70
CA ILE A 250 0.82 10.40 20.75
C ILE A 250 1.92 10.57 21.81
N GLN A 251 3.15 10.82 21.37
CA GLN A 251 4.29 11.00 22.27
C GLN A 251 4.26 12.32 23.04
N LYS A 252 3.71 13.38 22.43
CA LYS A 252 3.60 14.70 23.04
C LYS A 252 2.57 14.74 24.17
N ASP A 253 1.45 14.03 24.03
CA ASP A 253 0.36 13.99 25.02
C ASP A 253 0.26 12.63 25.73
N LYS A 254 1.33 12.27 26.46
CA LYS A 254 1.46 10.95 27.10
C LYS A 254 0.32 10.62 28.06
N MET A 255 -0.25 11.64 28.73
CA MET A 255 -1.35 11.43 29.67
C MET A 255 -2.63 11.03 28.95
N ARG A 256 -2.97 11.67 27.83
CA ARG A 256 -4.14 11.29 27.02
C ARG A 256 -3.92 10.00 26.23
N SER A 257 -2.68 9.71 25.84
CA SER A 257 -2.32 8.48 25.13
C SER A 257 -2.00 7.29 26.03
N HIS A 258 -2.12 7.43 27.36
CA HIS A 258 -1.86 6.35 28.31
C HIS A 258 -2.71 5.09 28.03
N HIS A 259 -3.97 5.29 27.64
CA HIS A 259 -4.85 4.20 27.25
C HIS A 259 -4.34 3.46 26.00
N PHE A 260 -3.85 4.20 24.99
CA PHE A 260 -3.26 3.60 23.80
C PHE A 260 -2.01 2.76 24.12
N PHE A 261 -1.11 3.28 24.96
CA PHE A 261 0.07 2.52 25.39
C PHE A 261 -0.32 1.22 26.11
N LYS A 262 -1.36 1.25 26.95
CA LYS A 262 -1.90 0.04 27.60
C LYS A 262 -2.49 -0.98 26.63
N MET A 263 -3.05 -0.53 25.51
CA MET A 263 -3.59 -1.44 24.50
C MET A 263 -2.50 -2.12 23.68
N ILE A 264 -1.44 -1.38 23.30
CA ILE A 264 -0.42 -1.90 22.38
C ILE A 264 0.69 -2.72 23.07
N TYR A 265 0.98 -2.44 24.35
CA TYR A 265 1.98 -3.17 25.15
C TYR A 265 1.31 -4.27 25.99
N LYS A 266 0.62 -5.19 25.31
CA LYS A 266 0.07 -6.43 25.87
C LYS A 266 0.74 -7.64 25.22
N GLU A 267 0.84 -8.74 25.95
CA GLU A 267 1.31 -10.00 25.38
C GLU A 267 0.30 -10.57 24.37
N GLU A 268 0.76 -11.40 23.43
CA GLU A 268 -0.05 -11.89 22.31
C GLU A 268 -1.27 -12.74 22.73
N ASN A 269 -1.21 -13.34 23.92
CA ASN A 269 -2.24 -14.19 24.51
C ASN A 269 -3.22 -13.40 25.40
N GLU A 270 -2.94 -12.13 25.70
CA GLU A 270 -3.75 -11.29 26.60
C GLU A 270 -4.88 -10.54 25.88
N PHE A 271 -4.94 -10.61 24.55
CA PHE A 271 -5.97 -9.96 23.75
C PHE A 271 -7.29 -10.74 23.83
N THR A 272 -8.33 -10.08 24.33
CA THR A 272 -9.69 -10.63 24.27
C THR A 272 -10.27 -10.42 22.86
N VAL A 273 -10.56 -11.51 22.16
CA VAL A 273 -11.24 -11.51 20.86
C VAL A 273 -12.39 -12.51 20.94
N ASN A 274 -13.60 -12.02 21.17
CA ASN A 274 -14.84 -12.79 21.14
C ASN A 274 -15.97 -11.98 20.48
N GLU A 275 -17.17 -12.55 20.38
CA GLU A 275 -18.32 -11.90 19.73
C GLU A 275 -18.77 -10.60 20.43
N GLU A 276 -18.45 -10.42 21.71
CA GLU A 276 -18.85 -9.26 22.51
C GLU A 276 -17.79 -8.15 22.57
N LYS A 277 -16.51 -8.51 22.51
CA LYS A 277 -15.38 -7.59 22.66
C LYS A 277 -14.20 -8.03 21.79
N ASN A 278 -13.73 -7.11 20.96
CA ASN A 278 -12.52 -7.27 20.17
C ASN A 278 -11.53 -6.13 20.48
N GLU A 279 -10.62 -6.38 21.42
CA GLU A 279 -9.62 -5.38 21.86
C GLU A 279 -8.65 -4.99 20.73
N LEU A 280 -8.51 -5.84 19.71
CA LEU A 280 -7.68 -5.52 18.55
C LEU A 280 -8.33 -4.43 17.67
N ASP A 281 -9.65 -4.43 17.57
CA ASP A 281 -10.37 -3.42 16.80
C ASP A 281 -10.31 -2.06 17.50
N GLU A 282 -10.30 -2.04 18.85
CA GLU A 282 -10.10 -0.83 19.65
C GLU A 282 -8.75 -0.14 19.34
N ILE A 283 -7.67 -0.92 19.17
CA ILE A 283 -6.36 -0.39 18.74
C ILE A 283 -6.48 0.30 17.39
N SER A 284 -7.08 -0.38 16.41
CA SER A 284 -7.23 0.15 15.05
C SER A 284 -8.10 1.41 15.02
N ALA A 285 -9.19 1.43 15.80
CA ALA A 285 -10.12 2.54 15.88
C ALA A 285 -9.48 3.78 16.51
N TYR A 286 -8.79 3.60 17.66
CA TYR A 286 -8.05 4.69 18.29
C TYR A 286 -6.98 5.24 17.35
N PHE A 287 -6.17 4.36 16.77
CA PHE A 287 -5.07 4.77 15.91
C PHE A 287 -5.58 5.49 14.64
N ARG A 288 -6.70 5.04 14.05
CA ARG A 288 -7.38 5.74 12.94
C ARG A 288 -7.82 7.14 13.34
N ALA A 289 -8.44 7.33 14.50
CA ALA A 289 -8.84 8.65 14.98
C ALA A 289 -7.64 9.60 15.19
N VAL A 290 -6.51 9.08 15.68
CA VAL A 290 -5.28 9.86 15.79
C VAL A 290 -4.74 10.23 14.41
N MET A 291 -4.72 9.29 13.46
CA MET A 291 -4.28 9.54 12.09
C MET A 291 -5.14 10.61 11.41
N GLU A 292 -6.46 10.59 11.60
CA GLU A 292 -7.38 11.59 11.03
C GLU A 292 -7.11 12.98 11.61
N SER A 293 -6.85 13.05 12.92
CA SER A 293 -6.45 14.31 13.55
C SER A 293 -5.08 14.79 13.07
N ALA A 294 -4.15 13.86 12.88
CA ALA A 294 -2.81 14.12 12.37
C ALA A 294 -2.83 14.60 10.91
N GLU A 295 -3.74 14.09 10.08
CA GLU A 295 -3.97 14.51 8.71
C GLU A 295 -4.27 16.02 8.65
N ILE A 296 -5.21 16.49 9.47
CA ILE A 296 -5.53 17.92 9.58
C ILE A 296 -4.35 18.70 10.17
N ASN A 297 -3.71 18.20 11.22
CA ASN A 297 -2.58 18.89 11.85
C ASN A 297 -1.39 19.02 10.89
N TYR A 298 -1.17 18.03 10.04
CA TYR A 298 -0.12 18.07 9.03
C TYR A 298 -0.42 19.14 7.98
N ALA A 299 -1.66 19.22 7.49
CA ALA A 299 -2.08 20.30 6.59
C ALA A 299 -1.93 21.70 7.23
N VAL A 300 -2.29 21.83 8.52
CA VAL A 300 -2.09 23.08 9.28
C VAL A 300 -0.61 23.42 9.43
N GLN A 301 0.24 22.43 9.73
CA GLN A 301 1.69 22.64 9.86
C GLN A 301 2.30 23.14 8.54
N LEU A 302 1.99 22.47 7.42
CA LEU A 302 2.41 22.90 6.08
C LEU A 302 1.99 24.34 5.77
N SER A 303 0.80 24.73 6.24
CA SER A 303 0.28 26.08 6.05
C SER A 303 1.06 27.14 6.83
N ILE A 304 1.40 26.84 8.09
CA ILE A 304 2.23 27.70 8.94
C ILE A 304 3.63 27.82 8.35
N ASP A 305 4.20 26.71 7.88
CA ASP A 305 5.53 26.68 7.27
C ASP A 305 5.56 27.52 5.98
N LEU A 306 4.51 27.44 5.15
CA LEU A 306 4.35 28.27 3.96
C LEU A 306 4.33 29.77 4.29
N GLU A 307 3.61 30.17 5.34
CA GLU A 307 3.58 31.55 5.82
C GLU A 307 4.96 32.00 6.31
N GLY A 308 5.63 31.16 7.11
CA GLY A 308 6.98 31.40 7.60
C GLY A 308 7.99 31.58 6.46
N ILE A 309 7.92 30.76 5.41
CA ILE A 309 8.76 30.85 4.21
C ILE A 309 8.47 32.14 3.44
N ASN A 310 7.20 32.49 3.26
CA ASN A 310 6.82 33.74 2.61
C ASN A 310 7.35 34.97 3.38
N ASN A 311 7.30 34.94 4.70
CA ASN A 311 7.82 36.02 5.55
C ASN A 311 9.35 36.10 5.48
N LYS A 312 10.06 34.96 5.48
CA LYS A 312 11.52 34.92 5.27
C LYS A 312 11.92 35.48 3.91
N LYS A 313 11.21 35.09 2.85
CA LYS A 313 11.42 35.60 1.49
C LYS A 313 11.21 37.11 1.44
N LYS A 314 10.07 37.61 1.95
CA LYS A 314 9.78 39.05 2.01
C LYS A 314 10.84 39.82 2.80
N ALA A 315 11.30 39.28 3.93
CA ALA A 315 12.35 39.92 4.74
C ALA A 315 13.69 40.00 4.00
N ALA A 316 14.07 38.94 3.28
CA ALA A 316 15.28 38.92 2.46
C ALA A 316 15.17 39.90 1.26
N GLU A 317 13.99 40.02 0.66
CA GLU A 317 13.68 40.96 -0.42
C GLU A 317 13.62 42.41 0.08
N SER A 318 13.14 42.66 1.30
CA SER A 318 13.03 44.01 1.89
C SER A 318 14.35 44.53 2.47
N ASN A 319 15.28 43.63 2.80
CA ASN A 319 16.62 43.99 3.27
C ASN A 319 17.51 44.37 2.06
N LEU A 320 17.36 45.61 1.59
CA LEU A 320 18.19 46.28 0.56
C LEU A 320 18.52 47.68 1.12
N PHE A 321 19.75 48.21 1.14
CA PHE A 321 20.69 48.45 0.03
C PHE A 321 22.14 48.75 0.50
N GLU A 322 23.13 48.26 -0.25
CA GLU A 322 24.23 49.09 -0.79
C GLU A 322 24.09 48.99 -2.33
N ASP A 323 23.94 50.09 -3.06
CA ASP A 323 23.94 50.18 -4.54
C ASP A 323 22.87 49.42 -5.37
N GLY A 324 21.63 49.29 -4.88
CA GLY A 324 20.51 48.89 -5.74
C GLY A 324 20.43 47.39 -6.08
N LYS A 325 21.31 46.54 -5.52
CA LYS A 325 21.35 45.10 -5.79
C LYS A 325 21.25 44.27 -4.51
N LEU A 326 20.52 43.15 -4.59
CA LEU A 326 20.47 42.16 -3.50
C LEU A 326 21.86 41.58 -3.28
N SER A 327 22.28 41.50 -2.01
CA SER A 327 23.51 40.77 -1.66
C SER A 327 23.39 39.31 -2.09
N GLN A 328 24.51 38.68 -2.44
CA GLN A 328 24.54 37.28 -2.85
C GLN A 328 23.87 36.36 -1.81
N LYS A 329 24.08 36.63 -0.52
CA LYS A 329 23.45 35.91 0.59
C LYS A 329 21.92 36.05 0.61
N ASN A 330 21.38 37.22 0.28
CA ASN A 330 19.93 37.40 0.21
C ASN A 330 19.33 36.70 -1.02
N ASN A 331 20.05 36.67 -2.15
CA ASN A 331 19.63 35.90 -3.32
C ASN A 331 19.56 34.39 -3.02
N GLU A 332 20.57 33.84 -2.35
CA GLU A 332 20.58 32.43 -1.92
C GLU A 332 19.39 32.10 -1.00
N ILE A 333 19.05 32.99 -0.06
CA ILE A 333 17.88 32.83 0.82
C ILE A 333 16.56 32.86 0.03
N VAL A 334 16.45 33.75 -0.96
CA VAL A 334 15.25 33.87 -1.80
C VAL A 334 15.06 32.65 -2.70
N GLU A 335 16.14 32.12 -3.28
CA GLU A 335 16.11 30.90 -4.10
C GLU A 335 15.71 29.68 -3.25
N GLU A 336 16.32 29.50 -2.08
CA GLU A 336 15.99 28.40 -1.17
C GLU A 336 14.55 28.49 -0.68
N ALA A 337 14.09 29.68 -0.28
CA ALA A 337 12.69 29.90 0.11
C ALA A 337 11.71 29.59 -1.03
N SER A 338 12.09 29.87 -2.28
CA SER A 338 11.24 29.58 -3.44
C SER A 338 11.13 28.07 -3.70
N LYS A 339 12.23 27.32 -3.59
CA LYS A 339 12.22 25.85 -3.68
C LYS A 339 11.39 25.20 -2.57
N GLN A 340 11.57 25.66 -1.32
CA GLN A 340 10.80 25.17 -0.18
C GLN A 340 9.30 25.47 -0.35
N ARG A 341 8.95 26.66 -0.84
CA ARG A 341 7.57 27.04 -1.15
C ARG A 341 6.94 26.11 -2.19
N GLU A 342 7.62 25.83 -3.29
CA GLU A 342 7.12 24.92 -4.34
C GLU A 342 6.86 23.52 -3.79
N SER A 343 7.79 22.99 -2.98
CA SER A 343 7.64 21.70 -2.32
C SER A 343 6.39 21.66 -1.43
N ILE A 344 6.19 22.66 -0.57
CA ILE A 344 5.02 22.71 0.32
C ILE A 344 3.72 22.87 -0.47
N ILE A 345 3.70 23.71 -1.51
CA ILE A 345 2.52 23.88 -2.37
C ILE A 345 2.16 22.56 -3.05
N SER A 346 3.15 21.82 -3.56
CA SER A 346 2.94 20.50 -4.15
C SER A 346 2.27 19.55 -3.14
N ARG A 347 2.73 19.55 -1.89
CA ARG A 347 2.15 18.72 -0.83
C ARG A 347 0.71 19.10 -0.48
N LEU A 348 0.44 20.40 -0.34
CA LEU A 348 -0.92 20.89 -0.10
C LEU A 348 -1.87 20.58 -1.26
N ASN A 349 -1.39 20.66 -2.51
CA ASN A 349 -2.16 20.28 -3.69
C ASN A 349 -2.49 18.78 -3.71
N HIS A 350 -1.54 17.93 -3.29
CA HIS A 350 -1.78 16.50 -3.18
C HIS A 350 -2.84 16.17 -2.12
N ILE A 351 -2.74 16.78 -0.94
CA ILE A 351 -3.77 16.67 0.11
C ILE A 351 -5.12 17.13 -0.44
N HIS A 352 -5.17 18.27 -1.14
CA HIS A 352 -6.39 18.78 -1.78
C HIS A 352 -6.99 17.76 -2.74
N TYR A 353 -6.21 17.19 -3.65
CA TYR A 353 -6.69 16.19 -4.58
C TYR A 353 -7.29 14.96 -3.88
N CYS A 354 -6.57 14.40 -2.90
CA CYS A 354 -7.02 13.24 -2.13
C CYS A 354 -8.31 13.54 -1.34
N TRP A 355 -8.39 14.71 -0.71
CA TRP A 355 -9.56 15.13 0.06
C TRP A 355 -10.78 15.38 -0.83
N LEU A 356 -10.59 16.00 -1.99
CA LEU A 356 -11.69 16.28 -2.91
C LEU A 356 -12.42 15.00 -3.32
N SER A 357 -11.69 13.93 -3.66
CA SER A 357 -12.29 12.63 -3.95
C SER A 357 -13.08 12.08 -2.75
N ARG A 358 -12.50 12.14 -1.55
CA ARG A 358 -13.12 11.63 -0.32
C ARG A 358 -14.36 12.40 0.11
N VAL A 359 -14.37 13.73 -0.02
CA VAL A 359 -15.53 14.57 0.34
C VAL A 359 -16.79 14.13 -0.44
N HIS A 360 -16.63 13.74 -1.70
CA HIS A 360 -17.74 13.27 -2.53
C HIS A 360 -18.25 11.88 -2.13
N GLN A 361 -17.39 11.03 -1.56
CA GLN A 361 -17.74 9.66 -1.16
C GLN A 361 -18.28 9.58 0.27
N ASP A 362 -17.64 10.28 1.21
CA ASP A 362 -17.98 10.30 2.63
C ASP A 362 -17.82 11.72 3.21
N PRO A 363 -18.86 12.56 3.12
CA PRO A 363 -18.78 13.97 3.48
C PRO A 363 -18.83 14.23 5.00
N GLU A 364 -19.31 13.29 5.82
CA GLU A 364 -19.63 13.56 7.23
C GLU A 364 -18.39 13.95 8.05
N TRP A 365 -17.27 13.28 7.84
CA TRP A 365 -16.00 13.61 8.52
C TRP A 365 -15.54 15.04 8.22
N PHE A 366 -15.67 15.48 6.96
CA PHE A 366 -15.28 16.83 6.53
C PHE A 366 -16.22 17.90 7.08
N ILE A 367 -17.52 17.60 7.16
CA ILE A 367 -18.52 18.47 7.78
C ILE A 367 -18.20 18.68 9.27
N GLN A 368 -17.91 17.61 10.01
CA GLN A 368 -17.57 17.68 11.43
C GLN A 368 -16.30 18.49 11.70
N ASN A 369 -15.32 18.44 10.78
CA ASN A 369 -14.04 19.14 10.91
C ASN A 369 -13.99 20.49 10.17
N TYR A 370 -15.11 21.00 9.66
CA TYR A 370 -15.18 22.20 8.82
C TYR A 370 -14.41 23.39 9.38
N TYR A 371 -14.56 23.71 10.67
CA TYR A 371 -13.89 24.87 11.28
C TYR A 371 -12.35 24.78 11.25
N ARG A 372 -11.80 23.56 11.38
CA ARG A 372 -10.35 23.33 11.30
C ARG A 372 -9.86 23.39 9.85
N ILE A 373 -10.68 22.96 8.90
CA ILE A 373 -10.35 22.99 7.46
C ILE A 373 -10.45 24.42 6.91
N LYS A 374 -11.42 25.20 7.40
CA LYS A 374 -11.69 26.58 6.95
C LYS A 374 -10.48 27.51 7.11
N SER A 375 -9.64 27.30 8.12
CA SER A 375 -8.46 28.13 8.39
C SER A 375 -7.25 27.84 7.49
N LEU A 376 -7.27 26.75 6.70
CA LEU A 376 -6.15 26.40 5.82
C LEU A 376 -6.01 27.39 4.64
N PRO A 377 -4.83 27.68 4.10
CA PRO A 377 -4.64 28.58 2.96
C PRO A 377 -5.09 27.92 1.64
N ALA A 378 -5.14 28.71 0.56
CA ALA A 378 -5.18 28.14 -0.80
C ALA A 378 -3.94 27.24 -0.97
N PRO A 379 -4.09 25.97 -1.39
CA PRO A 379 -5.00 25.48 -2.44
C PRO A 379 -6.33 24.81 -2.00
N ILE A 380 -6.63 24.69 -0.71
CA ILE A 380 -7.78 23.89 -0.19
C ILE A 380 -9.14 24.60 -0.37
N LEU A 381 -9.22 25.64 -1.21
CA LEU A 381 -10.40 26.52 -1.32
C LEU A 381 -11.63 25.77 -1.86
N GLU A 382 -11.45 24.94 -2.87
CA GLU A 382 -12.55 24.19 -3.51
C GLU A 382 -13.18 23.19 -2.54
N ILE A 383 -12.38 22.51 -1.69
CA ILE A 383 -12.92 21.63 -0.64
C ILE A 383 -13.76 22.42 0.37
N LYS A 384 -13.32 23.61 0.77
CA LYS A 384 -14.09 24.43 1.70
C LYS A 384 -15.45 24.81 1.12
N GLN A 385 -15.47 25.21 -0.15
CA GLN A 385 -16.69 25.55 -0.87
C GLN A 385 -17.62 24.33 -0.99
N GLU A 386 -17.08 23.15 -1.23
CA GLU A 386 -17.86 21.90 -1.30
C GLU A 386 -18.47 21.56 0.07
N ILE A 387 -17.69 21.64 1.15
CA ILE A 387 -18.20 21.40 2.50
C ILE A 387 -19.30 22.41 2.86
N GLU A 388 -19.13 23.69 2.52
CA GLU A 388 -20.16 24.73 2.72
C GLU A 388 -21.45 24.43 1.96
N ARG A 389 -21.34 23.97 0.70
CA ARG A 389 -22.49 23.54 -0.10
C ARG A 389 -23.22 22.36 0.54
N LEU A 390 -22.48 21.36 1.02
CA LEU A 390 -23.03 20.17 1.68
C LEU A 390 -23.74 20.52 2.99
N ILE A 391 -23.15 21.38 3.82
CA ILE A 391 -23.78 21.88 5.05
C ILE A 391 -25.07 22.64 4.74
N ALA A 392 -25.05 23.52 3.73
CA ALA A 392 -26.22 24.27 3.31
C ALA A 392 -27.35 23.35 2.80
N ALA A 393 -27.02 22.30 2.04
CA ALA A 393 -27.97 21.31 1.56
C ALA A 393 -28.60 20.50 2.71
N LYS A 394 -27.80 20.07 3.70
CA LYS A 394 -28.27 19.36 4.90
C LYS A 394 -29.24 20.22 5.72
N ASN A 395 -28.87 21.46 6.01
CA ASN A 395 -29.72 22.42 6.72
C ASN A 395 -31.05 22.72 5.99
N LYS A 396 -31.05 22.75 4.65
CA LYS A 396 -32.27 22.95 3.84
C LYS A 396 -33.18 21.72 3.87
N LYS A 397 -32.61 20.52 3.97
CA LYS A 397 -33.35 19.26 4.09
C LYS A 397 -33.99 19.15 5.47
N ASP A 398 -33.25 19.43 6.55
CA ASP A 398 -33.76 19.37 7.92
C ASP A 398 -34.91 20.37 8.17
N ARG A 399 -34.82 21.57 7.58
CA ARG A 399 -35.92 22.56 7.60
C ARG A 399 -37.19 22.12 6.87
N ARG A 400 -37.09 21.22 5.88
CA ARG A 400 -38.26 20.67 5.17
C ARG A 400 -38.96 19.55 5.93
N TYR A 401 -38.28 18.89 6.87
CA TYR A 401 -38.87 17.86 7.73
C TYR A 401 -39.35 18.40 9.08
N ALA A 402 -39.09 19.68 9.36
CA ALA A 402 -39.55 20.39 10.56
C ALA A 402 -40.84 21.22 10.34
N ILE A 403 -41.39 21.19 9.12
CA ILE A 403 -42.70 21.73 8.72
C ILE A 403 -43.57 20.53 8.37
#